data_AF-A0A366W9B1-F1
#
_entry.id   AF-A0A366W9B1-F1
#
_cell.length_a   1.000
_cell.length_b   1.000
_cell.length_c   1.000
_cell.angle_alpha   90.00
_cell.angle_beta   90.00
_cell.angle_gamma   90.00
#
_symmetry.space_group_name_H-M   'P 1'
#
loop_
_entity.id
_entity.type
_entity.pdbx_description
1 polymer ?
#
loop_
_entity_poly.entity_id
_entity_poly.type
_entity_poly.pdbx_seq_one_letter_code
_entity_poly.pdbx_strand_id
1 'polypeptide(L)'
;MEPSAYTMKILSPLVFLAVSLPLLSGQVIAQVKFSEGYEAAHSGNYKKAVKIWLPLAEKGDAPAQYTIGWMYESGQGVKKDLKKAVYWYKKSAEQEYEAAQYVLGTLYEKGEGVEQNSEAALSYYLLAAEQGDPISQFQVGNYYQYGIGTYKNNDKSIFWYEKAAEQSHVNAQIDLGKIYQSGEALEIDYEKAVHWYQAAAAQNNAVAQYQLAYMYEHGLGKPQNYTKAIQLYSRSANNDYSQAAFKLGTIFESGASGEVDNAKALSWYRRAALQGNTDAQFQLGYLSEIGKGTEKSIQRAIDWYTQASRRDNAEAYYILGQIYEKGTTDYRHNIAPNLQKAVKNYQYASELNYPLAHAKLAYFYETGIFTHQDKEAAIALYQKSPQKWAKERLTRLVSHDNCLKEASTKLFDELISCANRDLLRAKIKQQSIKVISEDDQLQSDTYFTGAVIRGTSELTMQYDQNNGFSKATYTYIGRNKPELIDQVKDKLIEQYGLPSHSIGDPAQGEASYHWILKDNIMINAYRSWPDTTTFVEYELPEQVTNQYVVNEVE
;
A
#
# COMPACT_ATOMS: atom_id res chain seq x y z
N MET A 1 8.82 -17.29 -15.32
CA MET A 1 9.80 -18.25 -14.80
C MET A 1 9.36 -19.63 -15.25
N GLU A 2 9.75 -20.03 -16.46
CA GLU A 2 9.73 -21.44 -16.85
C GLU A 2 10.94 -22.12 -16.18
N PRO A 3 10.83 -23.38 -15.74
CA PRO A 3 12.01 -24.12 -15.32
C PRO A 3 12.94 -24.21 -16.53
N SER A 4 14.17 -23.72 -16.38
CA SER A 4 15.22 -23.97 -17.37
C SER A 4 15.42 -25.47 -17.44
N ALA A 5 14.72 -26.11 -18.37
CA ALA A 5 15.08 -27.44 -18.82
C ALA A 5 16.55 -27.34 -19.21
N TYR A 6 17.40 -28.14 -18.56
CA TYR A 6 18.70 -28.55 -19.08
C TYR A 6 18.41 -29.30 -20.39
N THR A 7 18.00 -28.56 -21.43
CA THR A 7 17.86 -29.08 -22.78
C THR A 7 19.26 -29.41 -23.22
N MET A 8 19.50 -30.70 -23.43
CA MET A 8 20.57 -31.38 -24.16
C MET A 8 21.29 -30.53 -25.25
N LYS A 9 21.96 -29.43 -24.86
CA LYS A 9 22.67 -28.51 -25.75
C LYS A 9 24.19 -28.57 -25.58
N ILE A 10 24.70 -29.32 -24.61
CA ILE A 10 26.13 -29.48 -24.37
C ILE A 10 26.55 -30.94 -24.56
N LEU A 11 26.35 -31.47 -25.77
CA LEU A 11 27.15 -32.58 -26.29
C LEU A 11 27.38 -32.30 -27.77
N SER A 12 28.31 -31.40 -28.06
CA SER A 12 28.82 -31.15 -29.41
C SER A 12 29.67 -32.36 -29.87
N PRO A 13 29.38 -32.97 -31.02
CA PRO A 13 30.11 -34.13 -31.53
C PRO A 13 31.34 -33.66 -32.32
N LEU A 14 32.42 -33.24 -31.66
CA LEU A 14 33.61 -32.78 -32.38
C LEU A 14 34.92 -33.06 -31.63
N VAL A 15 35.31 -34.34 -31.60
CA VAL A 15 36.73 -34.75 -31.67
C VAL A 15 36.79 -36.09 -32.42
N PHE A 16 36.99 -36.07 -33.73
CA PHE A 16 37.31 -37.27 -34.52
C PHE A 16 38.42 -36.97 -35.53
N LEU A 17 39.57 -37.59 -35.29
CA LEU A 17 40.63 -38.03 -36.23
C LEU A 17 41.78 -38.54 -35.33
N ALA A 18 42.52 -39.62 -35.57
CA ALA A 18 42.43 -40.78 -36.44
C ALA A 18 43.70 -41.58 -36.17
N VAL A 19 43.65 -42.88 -35.83
CA VAL A 19 44.74 -43.83 -36.10
C VAL A 19 44.15 -45.24 -36.26
N SER A 20 44.70 -45.97 -37.22
CA SER A 20 44.36 -47.29 -37.73
C SER A 20 44.59 -48.49 -36.77
N LEU A 21 43.74 -49.52 -36.95
CA LEU A 21 43.96 -50.97 -36.71
C LEU A 21 43.95 -51.50 -35.24
N PRO A 22 43.68 -52.80 -35.00
CA PRO A 22 42.49 -53.29 -34.31
C PRO A 22 42.75 -53.86 -32.90
N LEU A 23 41.89 -53.51 -31.95
CA LEU A 23 41.46 -54.27 -30.77
C LEU A 23 40.54 -53.32 -29.98
N LEU A 24 39.22 -53.44 -30.20
CA LEU A 24 38.24 -52.60 -29.53
C LEU A 24 38.25 -52.92 -28.04
N SER A 25 38.87 -52.06 -27.24
CA SER A 25 38.75 -52.08 -25.79
C SER A 25 37.27 -51.88 -25.39
N GLY A 26 36.86 -52.44 -24.25
CA GLY A 26 35.47 -52.39 -23.78
C GLY A 26 34.90 -50.97 -23.63
N GLN A 27 35.76 -49.97 -23.41
CA GLN A 27 35.39 -48.54 -23.35
C GLN A 27 34.86 -48.00 -24.67
N VAL A 28 35.47 -48.35 -25.81
CA VAL A 28 35.04 -47.85 -27.13
C VAL A 28 33.67 -48.43 -27.50
N ILE A 29 33.41 -49.69 -27.13
CA ILE A 29 32.11 -50.35 -27.37
C ILE A 29 31.00 -49.71 -26.53
N ALA A 30 31.27 -49.33 -25.28
CA ALA A 30 30.30 -48.65 -24.42
C ALA A 30 29.95 -47.25 -24.98
N GLN A 31 30.96 -46.51 -25.45
CA GLN A 31 30.79 -45.17 -26.02
C GLN A 31 29.96 -45.20 -27.32
N VAL A 32 30.21 -46.15 -28.21
CA VAL A 32 29.42 -46.34 -29.45
C VAL A 32 27.96 -46.69 -29.14
N LYS A 33 27.72 -47.58 -28.17
CA LYS A 33 26.36 -47.93 -27.76
C LYS A 33 25.62 -46.76 -27.11
N PHE A 34 26.33 -45.92 -26.35
CA PHE A 34 25.73 -44.73 -25.74
C PHE A 34 25.26 -43.72 -26.81
N SER A 35 26.04 -43.51 -27.88
CA SER A 35 25.65 -42.64 -29.00
C SER A 35 24.45 -43.14 -29.80
N GLU A 36 24.31 -44.46 -30.02
CA GLU A 36 23.12 -45.02 -30.68
C GLU A 36 21.81 -44.72 -29.91
N GLY A 37 21.90 -44.68 -28.57
CA GLY A 37 20.78 -44.28 -27.72
C GLY A 37 20.38 -42.82 -27.94
N TYR A 38 21.36 -41.92 -28.12
CA TYR A 38 21.08 -40.51 -28.41
C TYR A 38 20.39 -40.35 -29.76
N GLU A 39 20.88 -41.01 -30.80
CA GLU A 39 20.25 -40.96 -32.13
C GLU A 39 18.79 -41.46 -32.09
N ALA A 40 18.55 -42.53 -31.32
CA ALA A 40 17.20 -43.03 -31.09
C ALA A 40 16.31 -42.01 -30.35
N ALA A 41 16.84 -41.30 -29.35
CA ALA A 41 16.10 -40.26 -28.63
C ALA A 41 15.83 -39.03 -29.52
N HIS A 42 16.82 -38.57 -30.30
CA HIS A 42 16.69 -37.43 -31.22
C HIS A 42 15.68 -37.69 -32.34
N SER A 43 15.53 -38.95 -32.77
CA SER A 43 14.49 -39.37 -33.73
C SER A 43 13.11 -39.59 -33.10
N GLY A 44 12.94 -39.25 -31.81
CA GLY A 44 11.69 -39.42 -31.06
C GLY A 44 11.40 -40.87 -30.64
N ASN A 45 12.29 -41.82 -30.93
CA ASN A 45 12.14 -43.22 -30.57
C ASN A 45 12.69 -43.51 -29.16
N TYR A 46 12.05 -42.91 -28.16
CA TYR A 46 12.47 -43.04 -26.76
C TYR A 46 12.41 -44.47 -26.24
N LYS A 47 11.51 -45.32 -26.74
CA LYS A 47 11.47 -46.75 -26.38
C LYS A 47 12.72 -47.49 -26.82
N LYS A 48 13.25 -47.19 -28.02
CA LYS A 48 14.52 -47.74 -28.50
C LYS A 48 15.68 -47.21 -27.67
N ALA A 49 15.69 -45.91 -27.37
CA ALA A 49 16.72 -45.30 -26.53
C ALA A 49 16.79 -45.94 -25.13
N VAL A 50 15.65 -46.18 -24.47
CA VAL A 50 15.59 -46.90 -23.18
C VAL A 50 16.19 -48.31 -23.29
N LYS A 51 15.87 -49.06 -24.36
CA LYS A 51 16.43 -50.41 -24.58
C LYS A 51 17.95 -50.41 -24.74
N ILE A 52 18.53 -49.31 -25.17
CA ILE A 52 19.98 -49.15 -25.35
C ILE A 52 20.64 -48.69 -24.04
N TRP A 53 20.08 -47.67 -23.39
CA TRP A 53 20.68 -47.06 -22.21
C TRP A 53 20.45 -47.83 -20.92
N LEU A 54 19.33 -48.54 -20.74
CA LEU A 54 19.04 -49.26 -19.51
C LEU A 54 20.10 -50.34 -19.19
N PRO A 55 20.52 -51.20 -20.15
CA PRO A 55 21.61 -52.15 -19.90
C PRO A 55 22.96 -51.49 -19.59
N LEU A 56 23.22 -50.27 -20.08
CA LEU A 56 24.44 -49.52 -19.77
C LEU A 56 24.35 -48.97 -18.33
N ALA A 57 23.20 -48.41 -17.97
CA ALA A 57 22.94 -47.91 -16.62
C ALA A 57 23.06 -49.01 -15.56
N GLU A 58 22.53 -50.21 -15.86
CA GLU A 58 22.65 -51.41 -15.02
C GLU A 58 24.09 -51.90 -14.86
N LYS A 59 24.97 -51.62 -15.84
CA LYS A 59 26.41 -51.92 -15.78
C LYS A 59 27.24 -50.85 -15.07
N GLY A 60 26.61 -49.80 -14.56
CA GLY A 60 27.31 -48.75 -13.81
C GLY A 60 27.66 -47.53 -14.64
N ASP A 61 27.28 -47.42 -15.92
CA ASP A 61 27.61 -46.24 -16.71
C ASP A 61 26.87 -44.99 -16.18
N ALA A 62 27.61 -44.06 -15.56
CA ALA A 62 27.03 -42.90 -14.88
C ALA A 62 26.21 -41.99 -15.81
N PRO A 63 26.65 -41.67 -17.05
CA PRO A 63 25.83 -40.93 -18.02
C PRO A 63 24.53 -41.65 -18.39
N ALA A 64 24.56 -42.98 -18.59
CA ALA A 64 23.36 -43.76 -18.85
C ALA A 64 22.42 -43.82 -17.65
N GLN A 65 22.96 -43.91 -16.42
CA GLN A 65 22.15 -43.83 -15.20
C GLN A 65 21.44 -42.47 -15.09
N TYR A 66 22.15 -41.37 -15.29
CA TYR A 66 21.54 -40.04 -15.36
C TYR A 66 20.44 -39.98 -16.41
N THR A 67 20.72 -40.45 -17.62
CA THR A 67 19.78 -40.40 -18.75
C THR A 67 18.52 -41.24 -18.50
N ILE A 68 18.67 -42.43 -17.91
CA ILE A 68 17.55 -43.28 -17.52
C ILE A 68 16.75 -42.62 -16.38
N GLY A 69 17.42 -41.94 -15.43
CA GLY A 69 16.78 -41.12 -14.42
C GLY A 69 15.84 -40.07 -15.05
N TRP A 70 16.35 -39.32 -16.02
CA TRP A 70 15.60 -38.32 -16.78
C TRP A 70 14.43 -38.89 -17.58
N MET A 71 14.59 -40.09 -18.16
CA MET A 71 13.49 -40.78 -18.85
C MET A 71 12.34 -41.14 -17.88
N TYR A 72 12.66 -41.57 -16.66
CA TYR A 72 11.66 -41.82 -15.64
C TYR A 72 11.03 -40.53 -15.10
N GLU A 73 11.77 -39.43 -15.02
CA GLU A 73 11.26 -38.13 -14.57
C GLU A 73 10.29 -37.51 -15.59
N SER A 74 10.67 -37.53 -16.86
CA SER A 74 9.91 -36.96 -17.98
C SER A 74 8.79 -37.88 -18.48
N GLY A 75 8.88 -39.20 -18.24
CA GLY A 75 7.98 -40.20 -18.81
C GLY A 75 8.23 -40.47 -20.29
N GLN A 76 9.42 -40.14 -20.82
CA GLN A 76 9.77 -40.39 -22.20
C GLN A 76 10.28 -41.82 -22.39
N GLY A 77 9.56 -42.63 -23.17
CA GLY A 77 9.91 -44.02 -23.45
C GLY A 77 9.57 -45.01 -22.33
N VAL A 78 9.33 -44.53 -21.11
CA VAL A 78 8.89 -45.29 -19.93
C VAL A 78 7.72 -44.60 -19.23
N LYS A 79 6.98 -45.31 -18.36
CA LYS A 79 5.98 -44.67 -17.50
C LYS A 79 6.70 -43.77 -16.50
N LYS A 80 6.25 -42.51 -16.38
CA LYS A 80 6.78 -41.54 -15.41
C LYS A 80 6.76 -42.13 -13.99
N ASP A 81 7.90 -42.07 -13.32
CA ASP A 81 8.12 -42.60 -11.97
C ASP A 81 9.27 -41.85 -11.30
N LEU A 82 8.93 -40.85 -10.48
CA LEU A 82 9.93 -39.98 -9.83
C LEU A 82 10.80 -40.74 -8.82
N LYS A 83 10.28 -41.79 -8.18
CA LYS A 83 11.08 -42.59 -7.23
C LYS A 83 12.18 -43.37 -7.97
N LYS A 84 11.86 -43.91 -9.16
CA LYS A 84 12.87 -44.53 -10.02
C LYS A 84 13.84 -43.50 -10.61
N ALA A 85 13.37 -42.31 -10.96
CA ALA A 85 14.24 -41.23 -11.41
C ALA A 85 15.31 -40.91 -10.36
N VAL A 86 14.88 -40.65 -9.12
CA VAL A 86 15.76 -40.41 -7.96
C VAL A 86 16.73 -41.56 -7.75
N TYR A 87 16.26 -42.82 -7.83
CA TYR A 87 17.13 -43.99 -7.68
C TYR A 87 18.29 -43.97 -8.67
N TRP A 88 18.00 -43.73 -9.95
CA TRP A 88 19.03 -43.69 -10.99
C TRP A 88 19.92 -42.46 -10.90
N TYR A 89 19.37 -41.30 -10.54
CA TYR A 89 20.16 -40.10 -10.28
C TYR A 89 21.11 -40.29 -9.10
N LYS A 90 20.68 -40.92 -8.00
CA LYS A 90 21.57 -41.25 -6.86
C LYS A 90 22.74 -42.12 -7.30
N LYS A 91 22.48 -43.18 -8.09
CA LYS A 91 23.53 -44.05 -8.63
C LYS A 91 24.54 -43.30 -9.50
N SER A 92 24.08 -42.35 -10.31
CA SER A 92 24.94 -41.51 -11.15
C SER A 92 25.75 -40.51 -10.32
N ALA A 93 25.11 -39.85 -9.34
CA ALA A 93 25.72 -38.87 -8.45
C ALA A 93 26.76 -39.48 -7.49
N GLU A 94 26.56 -40.73 -7.05
CA GLU A 94 27.53 -41.54 -6.28
C GLU A 94 28.84 -41.76 -7.06
N GLN A 95 28.81 -41.62 -8.39
CA GLN A 95 29.96 -41.69 -9.28
C GLN A 95 30.46 -40.30 -9.70
N GLU A 96 30.16 -39.29 -8.88
CA GLU A 96 30.58 -37.90 -9.08
C GLU A 96 30.06 -37.26 -10.38
N TYR A 97 28.99 -37.79 -10.98
CA TYR A 97 28.40 -37.17 -12.17
C TYR A 97 27.70 -35.85 -11.82
N GLU A 98 28.35 -34.73 -12.14
CA GLU A 98 27.93 -33.35 -11.82
C GLU A 98 26.44 -33.09 -12.10
N ALA A 99 25.96 -33.35 -13.32
CA ALA A 99 24.56 -33.11 -13.67
C ALA A 99 23.56 -33.91 -12.81
N ALA A 100 23.93 -35.12 -12.36
CA ALA A 100 23.08 -35.90 -11.46
C ALA A 100 23.07 -35.32 -10.03
N GLN A 101 24.21 -34.80 -9.57
CA GLN A 101 24.30 -34.12 -8.28
C GLN A 101 23.44 -32.85 -8.28
N TYR A 102 23.55 -32.00 -9.31
CA TYR A 102 22.70 -30.82 -9.45
C TYR A 102 21.20 -31.18 -9.43
N VAL A 103 20.78 -32.16 -10.25
CA VAL A 103 19.37 -32.58 -10.32
C VAL A 103 18.88 -33.12 -8.98
N LEU A 104 19.68 -33.93 -8.26
CA LEU A 104 19.30 -34.38 -6.92
C LEU A 104 19.11 -33.21 -5.96
N GLY A 105 19.98 -32.19 -6.03
CA GLY A 105 19.81 -30.94 -5.28
C GLY A 105 18.42 -30.35 -5.48
N THR A 106 17.99 -30.21 -6.75
CA THR A 106 16.67 -29.69 -7.10
C THR A 106 15.51 -30.59 -6.65
N LEU A 107 15.66 -31.91 -6.75
CA LEU A 107 14.61 -32.85 -6.33
C LEU A 107 14.40 -32.83 -4.81
N TYR A 108 15.47 -32.73 -4.02
CA TYR A 108 15.37 -32.56 -2.57
C TYR A 108 14.84 -31.18 -2.17
N GLU A 109 15.20 -30.12 -2.90
CA GLU A 109 14.69 -28.76 -2.67
C GLU A 109 13.16 -28.69 -2.82
N LYS A 110 12.61 -29.40 -3.81
CA LYS A 110 11.17 -29.41 -4.13
C LYS A 110 10.38 -30.55 -3.49
N GLY A 111 11.05 -31.59 -2.97
CA GLY A 111 10.40 -32.81 -2.51
C GLY A 111 9.78 -33.65 -3.64
N GLU A 112 10.41 -33.65 -4.83
CA GLU A 112 9.91 -34.37 -6.00
C GLU A 112 10.49 -35.79 -6.06
N GLY A 113 9.69 -36.81 -5.73
CA GLY A 113 10.14 -38.21 -5.69
C GLY A 113 10.97 -38.59 -4.45
N VAL A 114 11.34 -37.60 -3.63
CA VAL A 114 11.97 -37.71 -2.31
C VAL A 114 11.24 -36.81 -1.31
N GLU A 115 11.45 -37.02 -0.02
CA GLU A 115 11.01 -36.04 0.98
C GLU A 115 11.81 -34.75 0.84
N GLN A 116 11.13 -33.60 0.96
CA GLN A 116 11.76 -32.29 0.84
C GLN A 116 12.80 -32.12 1.95
N ASN A 117 14.03 -31.76 1.59
CA ASN A 117 15.12 -31.59 2.55
C ASN A 117 16.16 -30.60 2.03
N SER A 118 16.18 -29.40 2.62
CA SER A 118 17.11 -28.33 2.24
C SER A 118 18.58 -28.64 2.56
N GLU A 119 18.88 -29.38 3.62
CA GLU A 119 20.27 -29.77 3.96
C GLU A 119 20.82 -30.77 2.93
N ALA A 120 19.99 -31.73 2.52
CA ALA A 120 20.33 -32.67 1.46
C ALA A 120 20.49 -31.95 0.12
N ALA A 121 19.60 -31.01 -0.19
CA ALA A 121 19.68 -30.20 -1.40
C ALA A 121 20.99 -29.41 -1.46
N LEU A 122 21.34 -28.71 -0.37
CA LEU A 122 22.60 -27.98 -0.25
C LEU A 122 23.82 -28.89 -0.44
N SER A 123 23.80 -30.08 0.18
CA SER A 123 24.90 -31.04 0.08
C SER A 123 25.14 -31.47 -1.37
N TYR A 124 24.08 -31.77 -2.13
CA TYR A 124 24.20 -32.13 -3.53
C TYR A 124 24.60 -30.95 -4.43
N TYR A 125 24.09 -29.75 -4.17
CA TYR A 125 24.54 -28.54 -4.87
C TYR A 125 26.01 -28.23 -4.60
N LEU A 126 26.50 -28.42 -3.37
CA LEU A 126 27.92 -28.25 -3.05
C LEU A 126 28.81 -29.20 -3.85
N LEU A 127 28.44 -30.48 -3.96
CA LEU A 127 29.19 -31.45 -4.74
C LEU A 127 29.30 -31.04 -6.23
N ALA A 128 28.21 -30.58 -6.85
CA ALA A 128 28.24 -30.10 -8.22
C ALA A 128 29.01 -28.77 -8.36
N ALA A 129 28.86 -27.86 -7.38
CA ALA A 129 29.54 -26.57 -7.37
C ALA A 129 31.07 -26.70 -7.24
N GLU A 130 31.54 -27.66 -6.44
CA GLU A 130 32.96 -28.00 -6.26
C GLU A 130 33.59 -28.55 -7.55
N GLN A 131 32.79 -29.18 -8.42
CA GLN A 131 33.20 -29.59 -9.77
C GLN A 131 33.24 -28.45 -10.79
N GLY A 132 32.83 -27.25 -10.39
CA GLY A 132 32.87 -26.06 -11.24
C GLY A 132 31.53 -25.71 -11.90
N ASP A 133 30.42 -26.40 -11.63
CA ASP A 133 29.14 -26.06 -12.26
C ASP A 133 28.64 -24.66 -11.81
N PRO A 134 28.56 -23.66 -12.71
CA PRO A 134 28.22 -22.29 -12.32
C PRO A 134 26.78 -22.15 -11.83
N ILE A 135 25.86 -23.01 -12.25
CA ILE A 135 24.47 -22.99 -11.79
C ILE A 135 24.40 -23.45 -10.33
N SER A 136 25.07 -24.56 -10.01
CA SER A 136 25.19 -25.07 -8.64
C SER A 136 25.94 -24.10 -7.74
N GLN A 137 27.02 -23.48 -8.20
CA GLN A 137 27.72 -22.43 -7.46
C GLN A 137 26.77 -21.27 -7.10
N PHE A 138 25.95 -20.80 -8.06
CA PHE A 138 24.94 -19.79 -7.78
C PHE A 138 23.90 -20.27 -6.76
N GLN A 139 23.43 -21.52 -6.87
CA GLN A 139 22.47 -22.09 -5.92
C GLN A 139 23.05 -22.22 -4.50
N VAL A 140 24.30 -22.67 -4.37
CA VAL A 140 24.99 -22.70 -3.08
C VAL A 140 25.12 -21.28 -2.50
N GLY A 141 25.42 -20.29 -3.35
CA GLY A 141 25.39 -18.88 -2.98
C GLY A 141 24.04 -18.47 -2.38
N ASN A 142 22.92 -18.76 -3.06
CA ASN A 142 21.57 -18.48 -2.57
C ASN A 142 21.29 -19.13 -1.21
N TYR A 143 21.70 -20.39 -1.03
CA TYR A 143 21.48 -21.12 0.22
C TYR A 143 22.20 -20.46 1.40
N TYR A 144 23.44 -20.00 1.20
CA TYR A 144 24.16 -19.24 2.23
C TYR A 144 23.63 -17.82 2.41
N GLN A 145 23.18 -17.13 1.35
CA GLN A 145 22.60 -15.78 1.45
C GLN A 145 21.35 -15.75 2.31
N TYR A 146 20.48 -16.75 2.15
CA TYR A 146 19.16 -16.81 2.80
C TYR A 146 19.11 -17.75 4.00
N GLY A 147 20.18 -18.51 4.29
CA GLY A 147 20.21 -19.49 5.39
C GLY A 147 19.23 -20.65 5.15
N ILE A 148 19.15 -21.15 3.92
CA ILE A 148 18.29 -22.28 3.55
C ILE A 148 19.07 -23.57 3.79
N GLY A 149 18.59 -24.48 4.65
CA GLY A 149 19.31 -25.73 4.95
C GLY A 149 20.70 -25.53 5.59
N THR A 150 20.99 -24.33 6.08
CA THR A 150 22.23 -23.94 6.78
C THR A 150 22.00 -22.60 7.48
N TYR A 151 22.96 -22.12 8.26
CA TYR A 151 22.94 -20.74 8.75
C TYR A 151 23.33 -19.76 7.64
N LYS A 152 22.72 -18.56 7.66
CA LYS A 152 23.10 -17.45 6.77
C LYS A 152 24.58 -17.13 6.92
N ASN A 153 25.30 -17.04 5.80
CA ASN A 153 26.73 -16.73 5.77
C ASN A 153 27.08 -15.93 4.51
N ASN A 154 27.26 -14.62 4.68
CA ASN A 154 27.52 -13.71 3.57
C ASN A 154 28.84 -14.02 2.86
N ASP A 155 29.92 -14.29 3.61
CA ASP A 155 31.25 -14.56 3.02
C ASP A 155 31.22 -15.79 2.10
N LYS A 156 30.59 -16.88 2.54
CA LYS A 156 30.40 -18.07 1.72
C LYS A 156 29.48 -17.80 0.52
N SER A 157 28.42 -17.02 0.71
CA SER A 157 27.54 -16.63 -0.39
C SER A 157 28.31 -15.88 -1.48
N ILE A 158 29.10 -14.88 -1.08
CA ILE A 158 29.89 -14.06 -2.00
C ILE A 158 30.94 -14.90 -2.70
N PHE A 159 31.66 -15.75 -1.97
CA PHE A 159 32.62 -16.68 -2.55
C PHE A 159 32.02 -17.53 -3.68
N TRP A 160 30.86 -18.13 -3.44
CA TRP A 160 30.20 -18.97 -4.45
C TRP A 160 29.59 -18.17 -5.60
N TYR A 161 29.06 -16.97 -5.33
CA TYR A 161 28.63 -16.08 -6.40
C TYR A 161 29.79 -15.60 -7.27
N GLU A 162 30.94 -15.27 -6.70
CA GLU A 162 32.14 -14.86 -7.47
C GLU A 162 32.58 -15.99 -8.40
N LYS A 163 32.63 -17.23 -7.91
CA LYS A 163 32.93 -18.41 -8.75
C LYS A 163 31.96 -18.56 -9.93
N ALA A 164 30.66 -18.41 -9.69
CA ALA A 164 29.67 -18.47 -10.76
C ALA A 164 29.80 -17.28 -11.73
N ALA A 165 30.03 -16.09 -11.20
CA ALA A 165 30.09 -14.84 -11.96
C ALA A 165 31.35 -14.76 -12.85
N GLU A 166 32.49 -15.28 -12.40
CA GLU A 166 33.72 -15.47 -13.17
C GLU A 166 33.49 -16.37 -14.40
N GLN A 167 32.56 -17.32 -14.28
CA GLN A 167 32.09 -18.18 -15.37
C GLN A 167 30.95 -17.58 -16.19
N SER A 168 30.78 -16.24 -16.13
CA SER A 168 29.74 -15.50 -16.84
C SER A 168 28.29 -15.80 -16.42
N HIS A 169 28.05 -16.38 -15.24
CA HIS A 169 26.69 -16.57 -14.74
C HIS A 169 26.01 -15.23 -14.44
N VAL A 170 25.09 -14.81 -15.32
CA VAL A 170 24.48 -13.46 -15.33
C VAL A 170 23.81 -13.10 -14.01
N ASN A 171 23.05 -14.01 -13.41
CA ASN A 171 22.35 -13.71 -12.15
C ASN A 171 23.34 -13.52 -10.99
N ALA A 172 24.44 -14.28 -10.97
CA ALA A 172 25.47 -14.14 -9.95
C ALA A 172 26.18 -12.78 -10.08
N GLN A 173 26.48 -12.36 -11.32
CA GLN A 173 27.03 -11.02 -11.60
C GLN A 173 26.07 -9.91 -11.15
N ILE A 174 24.77 -10.04 -11.42
CA ILE A 174 23.77 -9.05 -10.98
C ILE A 174 23.69 -9.00 -9.45
N ASP A 175 23.66 -10.14 -8.78
CA ASP A 175 23.50 -10.20 -7.33
C ASP A 175 24.76 -9.74 -6.59
N LEU A 176 25.97 -10.04 -7.10
CA LEU A 176 27.20 -9.40 -6.63
C LEU A 176 27.16 -7.89 -6.80
N GLY A 177 26.67 -7.41 -7.96
CA GLY A 177 26.46 -5.99 -8.21
C GLY A 177 25.60 -5.33 -7.12
N LYS A 178 24.49 -5.97 -6.74
CA LYS A 178 23.58 -5.49 -5.69
C LYS A 178 24.20 -5.55 -4.29
N ILE A 179 24.92 -6.63 -3.99
CA ILE A 179 25.61 -6.82 -2.70
C ILE A 179 26.60 -5.67 -2.48
N TYR A 180 27.46 -5.41 -3.46
CA TYR A 180 28.46 -4.35 -3.38
C TYR A 180 27.85 -2.94 -3.43
N GLN A 181 26.69 -2.77 -4.06
CA GLN A 181 25.97 -1.48 -4.11
C GLN A 181 25.25 -1.15 -2.80
N SER A 182 24.58 -2.11 -2.17
CA SER A 182 23.71 -1.88 -1.00
C SER A 182 24.45 -1.85 0.33
N GLY A 183 25.57 -2.57 0.43
CA GLY A 183 26.31 -2.72 1.68
C GLY A 183 25.60 -3.59 2.74
N GLU A 184 24.54 -4.33 2.37
CA GLU A 184 23.78 -5.15 3.32
C GLU A 184 24.59 -6.33 3.88
N ALA A 185 25.56 -6.82 3.09
CA ALA A 185 26.37 -7.99 3.41
C ALA A 185 27.88 -7.71 3.57
N LEU A 186 28.35 -6.57 3.08
CA LEU A 186 29.73 -6.11 3.07
C LEU A 186 29.77 -4.58 3.20
N GLU A 187 30.97 -4.01 3.38
CA GLU A 187 31.16 -2.58 3.10
C GLU A 187 30.82 -2.27 1.63
N ILE A 188 30.22 -1.11 1.40
CA ILE A 188 29.83 -0.65 0.06
C ILE A 188 31.09 -0.51 -0.81
N ASP A 189 31.06 -1.12 -2.00
CA ASP A 189 32.10 -0.99 -3.02
C ASP A 189 31.47 -0.76 -4.39
N TYR A 190 31.20 0.51 -4.70
CA TYR A 190 30.56 0.86 -5.95
C TYR A 190 31.42 0.54 -7.19
N GLU A 191 32.74 0.43 -7.07
CA GLU A 191 33.60 0.07 -8.21
C GLU A 191 33.40 -1.40 -8.59
N LYS A 192 33.36 -2.29 -7.61
CA LYS A 192 32.99 -3.71 -7.83
C LYS A 192 31.55 -3.87 -8.28
N ALA A 193 30.62 -3.08 -7.75
CA ALA A 193 29.24 -3.09 -8.25
C ALA A 193 29.18 -2.75 -9.74
N VAL A 194 29.88 -1.68 -10.16
CA VAL A 194 29.98 -1.31 -11.58
C VAL A 194 30.65 -2.42 -12.40
N HIS A 195 31.72 -3.03 -11.91
CA HIS A 195 32.38 -4.16 -12.60
C HIS A 195 31.37 -5.26 -12.92
N TRP A 196 30.67 -5.77 -11.91
CA TRP A 196 29.78 -6.91 -12.12
C TRP A 196 28.53 -6.57 -12.94
N TYR A 197 27.96 -5.37 -12.76
CA TYR A 197 26.90 -4.89 -13.64
C TYR A 197 27.36 -4.70 -15.08
N GLN A 198 28.60 -4.25 -15.32
CA GLN A 198 29.18 -4.18 -16.67
C GLN A 198 29.30 -5.56 -17.30
N ALA A 199 29.79 -6.56 -16.56
CA ALA A 199 29.91 -7.93 -17.03
C ALA A 199 28.53 -8.50 -17.44
N ALA A 200 27.50 -8.33 -16.61
CA ALA A 200 26.15 -8.79 -16.92
C ALA A 200 25.49 -7.98 -18.06
N ALA A 201 25.71 -6.67 -18.11
CA ALA A 201 25.17 -5.81 -19.16
C ALA A 201 25.77 -6.12 -20.55
N ALA A 202 27.04 -6.56 -20.59
CA ALA A 202 27.71 -7.01 -21.80
C ALA A 202 27.06 -8.28 -22.40
N GLN A 203 26.40 -9.08 -21.57
CA GLN A 203 25.61 -10.25 -21.98
C GLN A 203 24.16 -9.87 -22.39
N ASN A 204 23.92 -8.60 -22.69
CA ASN A 204 22.62 -8.03 -23.06
C ASN A 204 21.51 -8.18 -22.00
N ASN A 205 21.88 -8.36 -20.72
CA ASN A 205 20.89 -8.43 -19.65
C ASN A 205 20.28 -7.04 -19.34
N ALA A 206 18.96 -6.92 -19.46
CA ALA A 206 18.26 -5.65 -19.32
C ALA A 206 18.29 -5.10 -17.89
N VAL A 207 18.21 -5.96 -16.86
CA VAL A 207 18.28 -5.55 -15.45
C VAL A 207 19.66 -4.98 -15.14
N ALA A 208 20.74 -5.66 -15.57
CA ALA A 208 22.10 -5.19 -15.40
C ALA A 208 22.35 -3.86 -16.13
N GLN A 209 21.85 -3.71 -17.36
CA GLN A 209 21.93 -2.45 -18.10
C GLN A 209 21.24 -1.31 -17.36
N TYR A 210 20.07 -1.56 -16.76
CA TYR A 210 19.36 -0.58 -15.94
C TYR A 210 20.14 -0.20 -14.67
N GLN A 211 20.66 -1.19 -13.93
CA GLN A 211 21.44 -0.92 -12.73
C GLN A 211 22.72 -0.16 -13.06
N LEU A 212 23.43 -0.57 -14.11
CA LEU A 212 24.62 0.15 -14.57
C LEU A 212 24.30 1.59 -15.00
N ALA A 213 23.15 1.81 -15.65
CA ALA A 213 22.68 3.16 -16.01
C ALA A 213 22.48 4.01 -14.75
N TYR A 214 21.84 3.47 -13.73
CA TYR A 214 21.66 4.14 -12.44
C TYR A 214 22.99 4.53 -11.78
N MET A 215 23.98 3.63 -11.82
CA MET A 215 25.32 3.91 -11.30
C MET A 215 25.99 5.10 -12.03
N TYR A 216 25.87 5.15 -13.37
CA TYR A 216 26.39 6.29 -14.15
C TYR A 216 25.59 7.58 -13.96
N GLU A 217 24.28 7.49 -13.78
CA GLU A 217 23.42 8.64 -13.50
C GLU A 217 23.81 9.33 -12.18
N HIS A 218 24.19 8.57 -11.16
CA HIS A 218 24.49 9.08 -9.82
C HIS A 218 25.99 9.19 -9.53
N GLY A 219 26.86 8.81 -10.48
CA GLY A 219 28.31 8.84 -10.28
C GLY A 219 28.82 7.85 -9.23
N LEU A 220 28.17 6.70 -9.09
CA LEU A 220 28.51 5.66 -8.12
C LEU A 220 29.58 4.74 -8.73
N GLY A 221 30.78 4.72 -8.14
CA GLY A 221 31.90 3.86 -8.56
C GLY A 221 32.59 4.29 -9.87
N LYS A 222 32.00 5.22 -10.62
CA LYS A 222 32.59 5.93 -11.76
C LYS A 222 32.08 7.37 -11.79
N PRO A 223 32.81 8.33 -12.38
CA PRO A 223 32.32 9.69 -12.56
C PRO A 223 30.94 9.71 -13.24
N GLN A 224 30.08 10.62 -12.79
CA GLN A 224 28.74 10.80 -13.32
C GLN A 224 28.77 11.01 -14.83
N ASN A 225 27.90 10.30 -15.56
CA ASN A 225 27.80 10.37 -17.01
C ASN A 225 26.36 10.12 -17.49
N TYR A 226 25.59 11.20 -17.59
CA TYR A 226 24.19 11.15 -18.03
C TYR A 226 24.00 10.58 -19.44
N THR A 227 24.88 10.93 -20.39
CA THR A 227 24.81 10.40 -21.76
C THR A 227 24.93 8.89 -21.77
N LYS A 228 25.88 8.33 -21.02
CA LYS A 228 26.06 6.89 -20.90
C LYS A 228 24.90 6.23 -20.15
N ALA A 229 24.38 6.87 -19.11
CA ALA A 229 23.20 6.39 -18.39
C ALA A 229 21.98 6.28 -19.33
N ILE A 230 21.68 7.33 -20.10
CA ILE A 230 20.55 7.34 -21.06
C ILE A 230 20.73 6.26 -22.13
N GLN A 231 21.94 6.05 -22.65
CA GLN A 231 22.22 4.97 -23.60
C GLN A 231 21.95 3.59 -23.00
N LEU A 232 22.38 3.36 -21.76
CA LEU A 232 22.15 2.09 -21.06
C LEU A 232 20.68 1.88 -20.69
N TYR A 233 19.98 2.90 -20.21
CA TYR A 233 18.53 2.84 -20.01
C TYR A 233 17.81 2.54 -21.34
N SER A 234 18.22 3.16 -22.45
CA SER A 234 17.64 2.89 -23.77
C SER A 234 17.84 1.45 -24.22
N ARG A 235 19.04 0.88 -24.00
CA ARG A 235 19.31 -0.54 -24.28
C ARG A 235 18.45 -1.46 -23.42
N SER A 236 18.38 -1.18 -22.12
CA SER A 236 17.57 -1.93 -21.16
C SER A 236 16.08 -1.91 -21.55
N ALA A 237 15.55 -0.73 -21.87
CA ALA A 237 14.17 -0.56 -22.32
C ALA A 237 13.92 -1.27 -23.66
N ASN A 238 14.90 -1.30 -24.56
CA ASN A 238 14.83 -2.02 -25.83
C ASN A 238 14.81 -3.53 -25.67
N ASN A 239 15.39 -4.06 -24.59
CA ASN A 239 15.30 -5.45 -24.15
C ASN A 239 14.09 -5.70 -23.23
N ASP A 240 13.02 -4.92 -23.42
CA ASP A 240 11.72 -5.04 -22.76
C ASP A 240 11.73 -4.96 -21.22
N TYR A 241 12.66 -4.19 -20.65
CA TYR A 241 12.62 -3.84 -19.24
C TYR A 241 11.79 -2.57 -19.01
N SER A 242 10.55 -2.77 -18.55
CA SER A 242 9.54 -1.71 -18.43
C SER A 242 9.95 -0.58 -17.47
N GLN A 243 10.74 -0.88 -16.44
CA GLN A 243 11.27 0.14 -15.51
C GLN A 243 12.27 1.08 -16.18
N ALA A 244 13.09 0.57 -17.11
CA ALA A 244 13.97 1.43 -17.91
C ALA A 244 13.17 2.32 -18.85
N ALA A 245 12.12 1.80 -19.48
CA ALA A 245 11.22 2.59 -20.31
C ALA A 245 10.52 3.68 -19.49
N PHE A 246 10.02 3.37 -18.29
CA PHE A 246 9.45 4.37 -17.39
C PHE A 246 10.47 5.45 -17.01
N LYS A 247 11.69 5.06 -16.62
CA LYS A 247 12.78 5.98 -16.30
C LYS A 247 13.12 6.91 -17.47
N LEU A 248 13.21 6.40 -18.70
CA LEU A 248 13.39 7.25 -19.89
C LEU A 248 12.25 8.25 -20.05
N GLY A 249 11.00 7.82 -19.83
CA GLY A 249 9.85 8.70 -19.78
C GLY A 249 10.06 9.88 -18.83
N THR A 250 10.50 9.61 -17.60
CA THR A 250 10.78 10.66 -16.59
C THR A 250 11.93 11.58 -16.98
N ILE A 251 12.98 11.05 -17.61
CA ILE A 251 14.14 11.83 -18.06
C ILE A 251 13.71 12.85 -19.13
N PHE A 252 12.91 12.42 -20.12
CA PHE A 252 12.42 13.31 -21.17
C PHE A 252 11.34 14.28 -20.65
N GLU A 253 10.50 13.87 -19.70
CA GLU A 253 9.49 14.75 -19.10
C GLU A 253 10.12 15.89 -18.27
N SER A 254 11.13 15.56 -17.48
CA SER A 254 11.83 16.53 -16.61
C SER A 254 12.82 17.41 -17.36
N GLY A 255 13.25 17.00 -18.56
CA GLY A 255 14.31 17.67 -19.31
C GLY A 255 15.73 17.34 -18.82
N ALA A 256 15.90 16.31 -17.98
CA ALA A 256 17.21 15.87 -17.50
C ALA A 256 18.15 15.41 -18.63
N SER A 257 17.63 15.13 -19.83
CA SER A 257 18.41 14.86 -21.05
C SER A 257 18.87 16.12 -21.80
N GLY A 258 18.63 17.32 -21.27
CA GLY A 258 19.01 18.60 -21.87
C GLY A 258 17.80 19.54 -22.07
N GLU A 259 16.76 19.04 -22.74
CA GLU A 259 15.49 19.76 -22.94
C GLU A 259 14.31 18.82 -22.66
N VAL A 260 13.18 19.42 -22.26
CA VAL A 260 11.91 18.71 -22.07
C VAL A 260 11.37 18.23 -23.41
N ASP A 261 11.10 16.94 -23.53
CA ASP A 261 10.51 16.31 -24.72
C ASP A 261 9.30 15.46 -24.31
N ASN A 262 8.14 16.11 -24.20
CA ASN A 262 6.91 15.44 -23.77
C ASN A 262 6.45 14.35 -24.76
N ALA A 263 6.79 14.48 -26.05
CA ALA A 263 6.43 13.49 -27.06
C ALA A 263 7.22 12.19 -26.87
N LYS A 264 8.54 12.29 -26.64
CA LYS A 264 9.37 11.13 -26.26
C LYS A 264 8.99 10.60 -24.88
N ALA A 265 8.67 11.45 -23.92
CA ALA A 265 8.22 11.01 -22.61
C ALA A 265 6.98 10.11 -22.73
N LEU A 266 5.97 10.56 -23.48
CA LEU A 266 4.74 9.79 -23.72
C LEU A 266 5.00 8.48 -24.48
N SER A 267 5.91 8.44 -25.45
CA SER A 267 6.21 7.20 -26.18
C SER A 267 6.84 6.15 -25.27
N TRP A 268 7.77 6.57 -24.41
CA TRP A 268 8.42 5.70 -23.43
C TRP A 268 7.46 5.25 -22.33
N TYR A 269 6.63 6.15 -21.78
CA TYR A 269 5.59 5.78 -20.83
C TYR A 269 4.59 4.78 -21.43
N ARG A 270 4.15 4.98 -22.67
CA ARG A 270 3.27 4.01 -23.35
C ARG A 270 3.92 2.64 -23.47
N ARG A 271 5.20 2.58 -23.85
CA ARG A 271 5.93 1.31 -23.93
C ARG A 271 5.99 0.61 -22.57
N ALA A 272 6.35 1.34 -21.52
CA ALA A 272 6.38 0.81 -20.15
C ALA A 272 4.99 0.32 -19.70
N ALA A 273 3.95 1.12 -19.94
CA ALA A 273 2.58 0.83 -19.55
C ALA A 273 2.00 -0.41 -20.25
N LEU A 274 2.31 -0.61 -21.54
CA LEU A 274 1.92 -1.81 -22.30
C LEU A 274 2.61 -3.09 -21.80
N GLN A 275 3.80 -2.96 -21.21
CA GLN A 275 4.48 -4.05 -20.50
C GLN A 275 3.98 -4.20 -19.05
N GLY A 276 3.00 -3.40 -18.64
CA GLY A 276 2.35 -3.50 -17.33
C GLY A 276 3.05 -2.72 -16.22
N ASN A 277 3.91 -1.75 -16.54
CA ASN A 277 4.48 -0.85 -15.54
C ASN A 277 3.37 0.07 -14.99
N THR A 278 3.05 -0.10 -13.71
CA THR A 278 1.95 0.58 -13.04
C THR A 278 2.19 2.08 -12.89
N ASP A 279 3.43 2.50 -12.62
CA ASP A 279 3.80 3.92 -12.50
C ASP A 279 3.65 4.64 -13.84
N ALA A 280 4.01 3.98 -14.94
CA ALA A 280 3.81 4.50 -16.29
C ALA A 280 2.32 4.62 -16.64
N GLN A 281 1.50 3.64 -16.26
CA GLN A 281 0.06 3.70 -16.44
C GLN A 281 -0.53 4.89 -15.66
N PHE A 282 -0.16 5.04 -14.39
CA PHE A 282 -0.58 6.17 -13.57
C PHE A 282 -0.15 7.51 -14.19
N GLN A 283 1.12 7.63 -14.60
CA GLN A 283 1.66 8.84 -15.20
C GLN A 283 0.98 9.19 -16.53
N LEU A 284 0.65 8.20 -17.37
CA LEU A 284 -0.16 8.44 -18.58
C LEU A 284 -1.58 8.90 -18.25
N GLY A 285 -2.15 8.41 -17.15
CA GLY A 285 -3.42 8.89 -16.62
C GLY A 285 -3.34 10.39 -16.30
N TYR A 286 -2.35 10.75 -15.49
CA TYR A 286 -2.09 12.14 -15.09
C TYR A 286 -1.82 13.07 -16.29
N LEU A 287 -0.94 12.67 -17.20
CA LEU A 287 -0.63 13.47 -18.40
C LEU A 287 -1.86 13.66 -19.31
N SER A 288 -2.72 12.65 -19.40
CA SER A 288 -3.99 12.74 -20.14
C SER A 288 -5.00 13.66 -19.44
N GLU A 289 -5.03 13.65 -18.10
CA GLU A 289 -5.90 14.50 -17.30
C GLU A 289 -5.55 15.98 -17.44
N ILE A 290 -4.26 16.32 -17.42
CA ILE A 290 -3.80 17.72 -17.53
C ILE A 290 -3.57 18.18 -18.97
N GLY A 291 -3.45 17.25 -19.94
CA GLY A 291 -3.16 17.56 -21.33
C GLY A 291 -1.71 17.96 -21.60
N LYS A 292 -0.75 17.44 -20.83
CA LYS A 292 0.68 17.75 -21.00
C LYS A 292 1.29 16.80 -22.02
N GLY A 293 1.70 17.34 -23.18
CA GLY A 293 2.25 16.56 -24.30
C GLY A 293 1.23 15.77 -25.11
N THR A 294 -0.03 15.74 -24.68
CA THR A 294 -1.16 15.07 -25.32
C THR A 294 -2.38 15.96 -25.25
N GLU A 295 -3.37 15.75 -26.12
CA GLU A 295 -4.70 16.35 -25.94
C GLU A 295 -5.27 15.91 -24.58
N LYS A 296 -5.78 16.89 -23.82
CA LYS A 296 -6.49 16.64 -22.58
C LYS A 296 -7.65 15.67 -22.84
N SER A 297 -7.72 14.60 -22.06
CA SER A 297 -8.75 13.59 -22.18
C SER A 297 -8.98 12.90 -20.84
N ILE A 298 -10.08 13.26 -20.19
CA ILE A 298 -10.47 12.60 -18.93
C ILE A 298 -10.76 11.11 -19.16
N GLN A 299 -11.40 10.74 -20.28
CA GLN A 299 -11.70 9.34 -20.54
C GLN A 299 -10.42 8.50 -20.64
N ARG A 300 -9.40 8.99 -21.36
CA ARG A 300 -8.08 8.32 -21.40
C ARG A 300 -7.42 8.28 -20.03
N ALA A 301 -7.57 9.34 -19.22
CA ALA A 301 -7.07 9.36 -17.86
C ALA A 301 -7.72 8.23 -17.03
N ILE A 302 -9.06 8.11 -17.08
CA ILE A 302 -9.81 7.03 -16.43
C ILE A 302 -9.34 5.66 -16.91
N ASP A 303 -9.14 5.46 -18.22
CA ASP A 303 -8.72 4.18 -18.78
C ASP A 303 -7.33 3.77 -18.25
N TRP A 304 -6.40 4.72 -18.16
CA TRP A 304 -5.06 4.49 -17.62
C TRP A 304 -5.04 4.29 -16.11
N TYR A 305 -5.74 5.14 -15.34
CA TYR A 305 -5.90 4.94 -13.89
C TYR A 305 -6.60 3.62 -13.58
N THR A 306 -7.57 3.20 -14.39
CA THR A 306 -8.23 1.90 -14.23
C THR A 306 -7.24 0.75 -14.41
N GLN A 307 -6.36 0.82 -15.41
CA GLN A 307 -5.31 -0.19 -15.59
C GLN A 307 -4.33 -0.20 -14.41
N ALA A 308 -3.89 0.98 -13.95
CA ALA A 308 -2.98 1.09 -12.80
C ALA A 308 -3.62 0.54 -11.51
N SER A 309 -4.89 0.88 -11.25
CA SER A 309 -5.63 0.44 -10.06
C SER A 309 -5.80 -1.07 -9.99
N ARG A 310 -5.98 -1.76 -11.13
CA ARG A 310 -6.06 -3.24 -11.20
C ARG A 310 -4.75 -3.94 -10.84
N ARG A 311 -3.65 -3.20 -10.71
CA ARG A 311 -2.34 -3.67 -10.24
C ARG A 311 -1.99 -3.05 -8.89
N ASP A 312 -3.00 -2.88 -8.04
CA ASP A 312 -2.91 -2.41 -6.66
C ASP A 312 -2.27 -1.03 -6.48
N ASN A 313 -2.40 -0.13 -7.47
CA ASN A 313 -2.04 1.27 -7.28
C ASN A 313 -3.15 2.00 -6.50
N ALA A 314 -2.90 2.22 -5.21
CA ALA A 314 -3.86 2.84 -4.31
C ALA A 314 -4.18 4.31 -4.66
N GLU A 315 -3.20 5.04 -5.18
CA GLU A 315 -3.39 6.42 -5.62
C GLU A 315 -4.28 6.50 -6.86
N ALA A 316 -4.14 5.59 -7.81
CA ALA A 316 -5.01 5.48 -8.98
C ALA A 316 -6.47 5.25 -8.57
N TYR A 317 -6.72 4.35 -7.60
CA TYR A 317 -8.05 4.18 -7.01
C TYR A 317 -8.56 5.48 -6.38
N TYR A 318 -7.72 6.17 -5.60
CA TYR A 318 -8.13 7.44 -4.98
C TYR A 318 -8.50 8.51 -6.01
N ILE A 319 -7.70 8.70 -7.07
CA ILE A 319 -7.99 9.66 -8.14
C ILE A 319 -9.27 9.28 -8.89
N LEU A 320 -9.49 8.00 -9.20
CA LEU A 320 -10.77 7.53 -9.76
C LEU A 320 -11.95 7.86 -8.85
N GLY A 321 -11.76 7.69 -7.53
CA GLY A 321 -12.72 8.10 -6.51
C GLY A 321 -13.08 9.58 -6.63
N GLN A 322 -12.09 10.45 -6.76
CA GLN A 322 -12.29 11.90 -6.90
C GLN A 322 -12.99 12.27 -8.21
N ILE A 323 -12.61 11.64 -9.33
CA ILE A 323 -13.23 11.87 -10.64
C ILE A 323 -14.72 11.51 -10.57
N TYR A 324 -15.06 10.36 -10.01
CA TYR A 324 -16.46 9.94 -9.87
C TYR A 324 -17.22 10.71 -8.79
N GLU A 325 -16.57 11.19 -7.72
CA GLU A 325 -17.22 12.00 -6.69
C GLU A 325 -17.72 13.32 -7.26
N LYS A 326 -16.84 14.03 -7.98
CA LYS A 326 -17.15 15.37 -8.50
C LYS A 326 -17.92 15.34 -9.81
N GLY A 327 -17.74 14.29 -10.60
CA GLY A 327 -18.01 14.35 -12.03
C GLY A 327 -17.07 15.34 -12.73
N THR A 328 -16.96 15.24 -14.05
CA THR A 328 -16.16 16.20 -14.82
C THR A 328 -16.62 16.25 -16.27
N THR A 329 -16.54 17.45 -16.84
CA THR A 329 -16.88 17.72 -18.23
C THR A 329 -15.59 18.02 -18.99
N ASP A 330 -15.30 17.22 -20.00
CA ASP A 330 -14.29 17.49 -21.01
C ASP A 330 -15.00 17.84 -22.34
N TYR A 331 -14.30 18.52 -23.26
CA TYR A 331 -14.84 19.02 -24.52
C TYR A 331 -15.58 17.96 -25.36
N ARG A 332 -15.26 16.67 -25.17
CA ARG A 332 -15.89 15.53 -25.89
C ARG A 332 -16.62 14.52 -25.00
N HIS A 333 -16.49 14.59 -23.68
CA HIS A 333 -17.01 13.56 -22.78
C HIS A 333 -17.54 14.18 -21.49
N ASN A 334 -18.75 13.79 -21.10
CA ASN A 334 -19.36 14.19 -19.84
C ASN A 334 -19.38 13.00 -18.88
N ILE A 335 -18.49 13.01 -17.87
CA ILE A 335 -18.48 12.02 -16.80
C ILE A 335 -19.38 12.55 -15.69
N ALA A 336 -20.62 12.08 -15.64
CA ALA A 336 -21.54 12.43 -14.57
C ALA A 336 -21.00 11.96 -13.20
N PRO A 337 -21.26 12.72 -12.11
CA PRO A 337 -20.97 12.26 -10.75
C PRO A 337 -21.60 10.88 -10.49
N ASN A 338 -20.83 9.99 -9.89
CA ASN A 338 -21.23 8.64 -9.51
C ASN A 338 -20.65 8.29 -8.14
N LEU A 339 -21.38 8.62 -7.09
CA LEU A 339 -20.93 8.44 -5.71
C LEU A 339 -20.76 6.96 -5.32
N GLN A 340 -21.53 6.05 -5.92
CA GLN A 340 -21.34 4.61 -5.69
C GLN A 340 -19.97 4.14 -6.19
N LYS A 341 -19.57 4.56 -7.40
CA LYS A 341 -18.22 4.27 -7.91
C LYS A 341 -17.16 4.99 -7.08
N ALA A 342 -17.42 6.21 -6.64
CA ALA A 342 -16.47 6.97 -5.81
C ALA A 342 -16.17 6.23 -4.50
N VAL A 343 -17.20 5.88 -3.72
CA VAL A 343 -17.07 5.15 -2.46
C VAL A 343 -16.34 3.83 -2.66
N LYS A 344 -16.69 3.06 -3.70
CA LYS A 344 -16.02 1.78 -4.00
C LYS A 344 -14.52 1.95 -4.29
N ASN A 345 -14.15 2.99 -5.04
CA ASN A 345 -12.74 3.28 -5.30
C ASN A 345 -12.01 3.75 -4.03
N TYR A 346 -12.64 4.57 -3.19
CA TYR A 346 -12.06 4.96 -1.89
C TYR A 346 -11.91 3.78 -0.93
N GLN A 347 -12.82 2.80 -0.96
CA GLN A 347 -12.69 1.53 -0.22
C GLN A 347 -11.45 0.77 -0.66
N TYR A 348 -11.26 0.51 -1.96
CA TYR A 348 -10.06 -0.19 -2.46
C TYR A 348 -8.77 0.57 -2.13
N ALA A 349 -8.74 1.90 -2.31
CA ALA A 349 -7.58 2.70 -1.93
C ALA A 349 -7.29 2.62 -0.41
N SER A 350 -8.34 2.63 0.41
CA SER A 350 -8.25 2.49 1.87
C SER A 350 -7.72 1.11 2.31
N GLU A 351 -8.15 0.04 1.65
CA GLU A 351 -7.68 -1.34 1.87
C GLU A 351 -6.19 -1.49 1.55
N LEU A 352 -5.72 -0.77 0.52
CA LEU A 352 -4.30 -0.64 0.18
C LEU A 352 -3.56 0.38 1.07
N ASN A 353 -4.17 0.79 2.20
CA ASN A 353 -3.61 1.68 3.21
C ASN A 353 -3.26 3.10 2.70
N TYR A 354 -4.00 3.63 1.72
CA TYR A 354 -3.79 4.98 1.23
C TYR A 354 -4.38 6.05 2.17
N PRO A 355 -3.56 6.90 2.81
CA PRO A 355 -4.03 7.74 3.93
C PRO A 355 -5.07 8.81 3.55
N LEU A 356 -5.06 9.27 2.29
CA LEU A 356 -6.05 10.24 1.82
C LEU A 356 -7.43 9.60 1.59
N ALA A 357 -7.44 8.31 1.21
CA ALA A 357 -8.67 7.56 1.03
C ALA A 357 -9.36 7.27 2.38
N HIS A 358 -8.60 7.05 3.45
CA HIS A 358 -9.16 6.87 4.81
C HIS A 358 -10.09 8.02 5.19
N ALA A 359 -9.65 9.27 5.04
CA ALA A 359 -10.49 10.42 5.40
C ALA A 359 -11.73 10.54 4.52
N LYS A 360 -11.59 10.31 3.21
CA LYS A 360 -12.73 10.39 2.28
C LYS A 360 -13.76 9.31 2.60
N LEU A 361 -13.32 8.08 2.81
CA LEU A 361 -14.21 6.99 3.18
C LEU A 361 -14.86 7.22 4.55
N ALA A 362 -14.10 7.70 5.53
CA ALA A 362 -14.62 8.08 6.84
C ALA A 362 -15.73 9.12 6.75
N TYR A 363 -15.57 10.12 5.89
CA TYR A 363 -16.62 11.13 5.66
C TYR A 363 -17.91 10.53 5.10
N PHE A 364 -17.83 9.57 4.18
CA PHE A 364 -19.02 8.88 3.68
C PHE A 364 -19.70 8.05 4.77
N TYR A 365 -18.93 7.32 5.60
CA TYR A 365 -19.48 6.57 6.74
C TYR A 365 -20.04 7.46 7.84
N GLU A 366 -19.42 8.59 8.14
CA GLU A 366 -19.91 9.55 9.13
C GLU A 366 -21.27 10.15 8.70
N THR A 367 -21.39 10.51 7.42
CA THR A 367 -22.57 11.20 6.88
C THR A 367 -23.68 10.26 6.42
N GLY A 368 -23.39 8.98 6.17
CA GLY A 368 -24.34 8.03 5.58
C GLY A 368 -24.69 8.35 4.12
N ILE A 369 -23.88 9.15 3.43
CA ILE A 369 -24.11 9.51 2.03
C ILE A 369 -23.80 8.30 1.13
N PHE A 370 -24.83 7.70 0.54
CA PHE A 370 -24.75 6.50 -0.34
C PHE A 370 -24.16 5.24 0.31
N THR A 371 -24.07 5.23 1.64
CA THR A 371 -23.67 4.10 2.48
C THR A 371 -24.49 4.12 3.76
N HIS A 372 -24.58 3.00 4.48
CA HIS A 372 -25.09 3.05 5.85
C HIS A 372 -24.17 3.93 6.71
N GLN A 373 -24.75 4.72 7.61
CA GLN A 373 -24.00 5.53 8.55
C GLN A 373 -23.27 4.61 9.54
N ASP A 374 -21.95 4.69 9.59
CA ASP A 374 -21.12 3.86 10.47
C ASP A 374 -20.09 4.75 11.16
N LYS A 375 -20.48 5.29 12.33
CA LYS A 375 -19.65 6.21 13.10
C LYS A 375 -18.39 5.54 13.63
N GLU A 376 -18.46 4.28 14.04
CA GLU A 376 -17.30 3.56 14.56
C GLU A 376 -16.26 3.35 13.46
N ALA A 377 -16.69 2.91 12.26
CA ALA A 377 -15.81 2.80 11.11
C ALA A 377 -15.25 4.16 10.69
N ALA A 378 -16.06 5.23 10.74
CA ALA A 378 -15.60 6.58 10.45
C ALA A 378 -14.51 7.06 11.42
N ILE A 379 -14.70 6.86 12.73
CA ILE A 379 -13.70 7.18 13.77
C ILE A 379 -12.40 6.42 13.51
N ALA A 380 -12.48 5.11 13.29
CA ALA A 380 -11.30 4.26 13.06
C ALA A 380 -10.52 4.66 11.81
N LEU A 381 -11.22 5.09 10.74
CA LEU A 381 -10.59 5.59 9.52
C LEU A 381 -10.02 7.01 9.70
N TYR A 382 -10.72 7.91 10.38
CA TYR A 382 -10.20 9.25 10.65
C TYR A 382 -8.92 9.22 11.49
N GLN A 383 -8.82 8.31 12.47
CA GLN A 383 -7.60 8.12 13.27
C GLN A 383 -6.38 7.74 12.42
N LYS A 384 -6.59 7.04 11.29
CA LYS A 384 -5.53 6.65 10.37
C LYS A 384 -5.13 7.75 9.39
N SER A 385 -5.93 8.82 9.26
CA SER A 385 -5.66 9.86 8.27
C SER A 385 -4.79 10.99 8.84
N PRO A 386 -3.73 11.42 8.12
CA PRO A 386 -2.92 12.56 8.52
C PRO A 386 -3.60 13.91 8.23
N GLN A 387 -4.72 13.94 7.50
CA GLN A 387 -5.32 15.17 7.01
C GLN A 387 -5.89 16.04 8.15
N LYS A 388 -5.60 17.34 8.12
CA LYS A 388 -6.05 18.29 9.15
C LYS A 388 -7.57 18.29 9.33
N TRP A 389 -8.32 18.41 8.23
CA TRP A 389 -9.79 18.41 8.28
C TRP A 389 -10.37 17.10 8.82
N ALA A 390 -9.70 15.97 8.59
CA ALA A 390 -10.11 14.67 9.11
C ALA A 390 -9.94 14.61 10.64
N LYS A 391 -8.82 15.14 11.15
CA LYS A 391 -8.58 15.28 12.59
C LYS A 391 -9.59 16.21 13.25
N GLU A 392 -9.92 17.33 12.63
CA GLU A 392 -10.94 18.26 13.13
C GLU A 392 -12.33 17.59 13.22
N ARG A 393 -12.71 16.81 12.20
CA ARG A 393 -13.96 16.03 12.23
C ARG A 393 -13.94 14.94 13.30
N LEU A 394 -12.83 14.21 13.44
CA LEU A 394 -12.65 13.22 14.50
C LEU A 394 -12.84 13.84 15.89
N THR A 395 -12.19 14.97 16.15
CA THR A 395 -12.32 15.67 17.42
C THR A 395 -13.78 16.01 17.70
N ARG A 396 -14.50 16.57 16.71
CA ARG A 396 -15.93 16.90 16.87
C ARG A 396 -16.79 15.67 17.13
N LEU A 397 -16.53 14.57 16.41
CA LEU A 397 -17.29 13.33 16.52
C LEU A 397 -17.10 12.69 17.90
N VAL A 398 -15.86 12.61 18.38
CA VAL A 398 -15.52 12.05 19.71
C VAL A 398 -15.95 12.98 20.84
N SER A 399 -15.78 14.30 20.69
CA SER A 399 -16.19 15.27 21.71
C SER A 399 -17.70 15.27 21.89
N HIS A 400 -18.46 15.13 20.80
CA HIS A 400 -19.92 15.03 20.86
C HIS A 400 -20.37 13.77 21.62
N ASP A 401 -19.79 12.59 21.32
CA ASP A 401 -20.16 11.35 22.01
C ASP A 401 -19.79 11.36 23.50
N ASN A 402 -18.66 11.99 23.87
CA ASN A 402 -18.32 12.17 25.28
C ASN A 402 -19.23 13.18 25.97
N CYS A 403 -19.56 14.29 25.31
CA CYS A 403 -20.51 15.27 25.82
C CYS A 403 -21.87 14.62 26.12
N LEU A 404 -22.39 13.77 25.23
CA LEU A 404 -23.67 13.09 25.41
C LEU A 404 -23.72 12.20 26.66
N LYS A 405 -22.58 11.71 27.17
CA LYS A 405 -22.53 10.90 28.41
C LYS A 405 -22.74 11.73 29.67
N GLU A 406 -22.31 12.99 29.65
CA GLU A 406 -22.35 13.88 30.81
C GLU A 406 -23.52 14.88 30.76
N ALA A 407 -24.06 15.13 29.56
CA ALA A 407 -25.15 16.06 29.32
C ALA A 407 -26.44 15.65 30.04
N SER A 408 -27.05 16.63 30.71
CA SER A 408 -28.26 16.41 31.52
C SER A 408 -29.32 17.49 31.33
N THR A 409 -28.91 18.69 30.94
CA THR A 409 -29.77 19.86 30.79
C THR A 409 -30.42 19.84 29.42
N LYS A 410 -31.75 19.99 29.42
CA LYS A 410 -32.55 19.99 28.20
C LYS A 410 -33.28 21.30 27.97
N LEU A 411 -33.29 21.75 26.71
CA LEU A 411 -34.29 22.67 26.19
C LEU A 411 -34.94 22.01 24.97
N PHE A 412 -36.27 22.02 24.90
CA PHE A 412 -37.03 21.43 23.80
C PHE A 412 -36.69 19.95 23.54
N ASP A 413 -36.56 19.19 24.63
CA ASP A 413 -36.15 17.78 24.66
C ASP A 413 -34.75 17.47 24.13
N GLU A 414 -33.91 18.48 23.88
CA GLU A 414 -32.56 18.35 23.35
C GLU A 414 -31.50 18.67 24.40
N LEU A 415 -30.41 17.90 24.42
CA LEU A 415 -29.29 18.07 25.35
C LEU A 415 -28.42 19.25 24.91
N ILE A 416 -28.69 20.43 25.50
CA ILE A 416 -28.19 21.69 24.97
C ILE A 416 -26.68 21.83 25.04
N SER A 417 -26.00 21.22 26.01
CA SER A 417 -24.54 21.26 26.13
C SER A 417 -23.81 20.61 24.95
N CYS A 418 -24.47 19.72 24.21
CA CYS A 418 -23.89 19.02 23.05
C CYS A 418 -24.55 19.39 21.73
N ALA A 419 -25.54 20.28 21.77
CA ALA A 419 -26.35 20.63 20.61
C ALA A 419 -25.67 21.74 19.80
N ASN A 420 -25.77 21.62 18.48
CA ASN A 420 -25.41 22.69 17.58
C ASN A 420 -26.64 23.52 17.18
N ARG A 421 -26.38 24.68 16.60
CA ARG A 421 -27.38 25.64 16.18
C ARG A 421 -28.45 25.06 15.26
N ASP A 422 -28.06 24.27 14.27
CA ASP A 422 -29.00 23.70 13.29
C ASP A 422 -29.99 22.75 13.97
N LEU A 423 -29.50 21.90 14.87
CA LEU A 423 -30.32 21.01 15.67
C LEU A 423 -31.29 21.81 16.57
N LEU A 424 -30.80 22.84 17.25
CA LEU A 424 -31.62 23.66 18.14
C LEU A 424 -32.71 24.43 17.38
N ARG A 425 -32.38 25.05 16.24
CA ARG A 425 -33.35 25.68 15.33
C ARG A 425 -34.45 24.71 14.92
N ALA A 426 -34.08 23.49 14.54
CA ALA A 426 -35.05 22.46 14.15
C ALA A 426 -35.99 22.09 15.32
N LYS A 427 -35.44 21.91 16.52
CA LYS A 427 -36.21 21.59 17.74
C LYS A 427 -37.14 22.72 18.15
N ILE A 428 -36.70 23.97 18.11
CA ILE A 428 -37.53 25.15 18.43
C ILE A 428 -38.70 25.26 17.44
N LYS A 429 -38.44 25.09 16.14
CA LYS A 429 -39.48 25.11 15.10
C LYS A 429 -40.51 23.99 15.28
N GLN A 430 -40.09 22.80 15.75
CA GLN A 430 -41.01 21.70 16.08
C GLN A 430 -42.01 22.06 17.18
N GLN A 431 -41.64 22.96 18.09
CA GLN A 431 -42.52 23.43 19.17
C GLN A 431 -43.51 24.53 18.70
N SER A 432 -43.58 24.83 17.40
CA SER A 432 -44.40 25.91 16.83
C SER A 432 -44.12 27.29 17.44
N ILE A 433 -42.89 27.50 17.95
CA ILE A 433 -42.44 28.78 18.47
C ILE A 433 -42.14 29.72 17.29
N LYS A 434 -42.64 30.96 17.38
CA LYS A 434 -42.49 31.94 16.30
C LYS A 434 -41.08 32.53 16.30
N VAL A 435 -40.40 32.45 15.16
CA VAL A 435 -39.09 33.08 14.94
C VAL A 435 -39.25 34.62 14.89
N ILE A 436 -38.43 35.33 15.67
CA ILE A 436 -38.27 36.79 15.57
C ILE A 436 -37.07 37.11 14.67
N SER A 437 -35.91 36.49 14.94
CA SER A 437 -34.69 36.63 14.16
C SER A 437 -33.83 35.37 14.22
N GLU A 438 -33.18 35.00 13.12
CA GLU A 438 -32.16 33.96 13.04
C GLU A 438 -30.96 34.57 12.27
N ASP A 439 -29.92 35.05 12.97
CA ASP A 439 -28.84 35.85 12.38
C ASP A 439 -27.48 35.14 12.44
N ASP A 440 -27.00 34.68 11.28
CA ASP A 440 -25.75 33.93 11.20
C ASP A 440 -24.49 34.75 11.48
N GLN A 441 -24.53 36.08 11.36
CA GLN A 441 -23.39 36.95 11.64
C GLN A 441 -23.28 37.27 13.14
N LEU A 442 -24.42 37.36 13.84
CA LEU A 442 -24.45 37.69 15.26
C LEU A 442 -24.30 36.47 16.19
N GLN A 443 -24.22 35.25 15.63
CA GLN A 443 -24.23 33.99 16.40
C GLN A 443 -25.36 33.97 17.43
N SER A 444 -26.52 34.53 17.05
CA SER A 444 -27.65 34.71 17.94
C SER A 444 -28.96 34.52 17.19
N ASP A 445 -29.93 33.87 17.85
CA ASP A 445 -31.30 33.70 17.36
C ASP A 445 -32.28 34.13 18.45
N THR A 446 -33.38 34.79 18.06
CA THR A 446 -34.40 35.30 18.96
C THR A 446 -35.78 34.78 18.58
N TYR A 447 -36.55 34.35 19.56
CA TYR A 447 -37.83 33.66 19.37
C TYR A 447 -38.91 34.19 20.32
N PHE A 448 -40.15 34.28 19.83
CA PHE A 448 -41.31 34.65 20.65
C PHE A 448 -41.90 33.41 21.32
N THR A 449 -41.75 33.30 22.64
CA THR A 449 -42.13 32.11 23.40
C THR A 449 -43.48 32.21 24.11
N GLY A 450 -44.07 33.41 24.20
CA GLY A 450 -45.29 33.66 25.00
C GLY A 450 -46.56 32.93 24.53
N ALA A 451 -46.55 32.37 23.31
CA ALA A 451 -47.63 31.52 22.80
C ALA A 451 -47.56 30.07 23.32
N VAL A 452 -46.37 29.61 23.74
CA VAL A 452 -46.08 28.21 24.05
C VAL A 452 -45.72 28.04 25.53
N ILE A 453 -44.97 28.99 26.10
CA ILE A 453 -44.55 28.98 27.50
C ILE A 453 -45.28 30.11 28.21
N ARG A 454 -46.20 29.75 29.12
CA ARG A 454 -47.02 30.73 29.82
C ARG A 454 -46.16 31.65 30.68
N GLY A 455 -46.25 32.96 30.42
CA GLY A 455 -45.56 34.00 31.21
C GLY A 455 -44.23 34.48 30.62
N THR A 456 -43.72 33.82 29.58
CA THR A 456 -42.54 34.30 28.85
C THR A 456 -42.94 35.27 27.74
N SER A 457 -41.99 36.07 27.27
CA SER A 457 -42.12 36.87 26.05
C SER A 457 -41.14 36.42 24.98
N GLU A 458 -39.89 36.20 25.36
CA GLU A 458 -38.78 35.99 24.44
C GLU A 458 -37.86 34.88 24.93
N LEU A 459 -37.23 34.20 23.98
CA LEU A 459 -36.04 33.39 24.17
C LEU A 459 -34.96 33.89 23.21
N THR A 460 -33.81 34.24 23.75
CA THR A 460 -32.61 34.55 22.96
C THR A 460 -31.59 33.43 23.15
N MET A 461 -31.14 32.84 22.04
CA MET A 461 -30.13 31.79 21.97
C MET A 461 -28.84 32.40 21.42
N GLN A 462 -27.70 32.08 22.03
CA GLN A 462 -26.37 32.47 21.57
C GLN A 462 -25.51 31.23 21.35
N TYR A 463 -24.60 31.32 20.38
CA TYR A 463 -23.76 30.22 19.94
C TYR A 463 -22.28 30.63 19.93
N ASP A 464 -21.39 29.64 20.03
CA ASP A 464 -19.95 29.86 19.88
C ASP A 464 -19.51 29.93 18.40
N GLN A 465 -18.20 30.11 18.18
CA GLN A 465 -17.61 30.16 16.84
C GLN A 465 -17.75 28.87 16.02
N ASN A 466 -18.06 27.74 16.66
CA ASN A 466 -18.29 26.45 16.03
C ASN A 466 -19.79 26.13 15.89
N ASN A 467 -20.68 27.10 16.11
CA ASN A 467 -22.13 26.93 16.17
C ASN A 467 -22.62 25.98 17.26
N GLY A 468 -21.83 25.75 18.32
CA GLY A 468 -22.26 25.08 19.54
C GLY A 468 -23.10 26.01 20.40
N PHE A 469 -24.02 25.47 21.20
CA PHE A 469 -24.75 26.24 22.22
C PHE A 469 -23.78 26.98 23.15
N SER A 470 -24.10 28.22 23.51
CA SER A 470 -23.35 29.00 24.50
C SER A 470 -24.25 29.54 25.61
N LYS A 471 -25.36 30.21 25.24
CA LYS A 471 -26.28 30.81 26.22
C LYS A 471 -27.72 30.78 25.71
N ALA A 472 -28.68 30.60 26.63
CA ALA A 472 -30.11 30.78 26.38
C ALA A 472 -30.70 31.67 27.46
N THR A 473 -31.31 32.78 27.08
CA THR A 473 -31.98 33.70 28.01
C THR A 473 -33.48 33.73 27.74
N TYR A 474 -34.26 33.25 28.70
CA TYR A 474 -35.71 33.45 28.73
C TYR A 474 -36.06 34.75 29.44
N THR A 475 -36.96 35.53 28.85
CA THR A 475 -37.52 36.74 29.46
C THR A 475 -38.95 36.49 29.91
N TYR A 476 -39.22 36.69 31.20
CA TYR A 476 -40.56 36.61 31.80
C TYR A 476 -41.01 38.00 32.26
N ILE A 477 -42.00 38.57 31.59
CA ILE A 477 -42.45 39.94 31.87
C ILE A 477 -43.28 39.98 33.16
N GLY A 478 -42.77 40.69 34.16
CA GLY A 478 -43.34 40.74 35.53
C GLY A 478 -44.69 41.44 35.66
N ARG A 479 -45.01 42.42 34.82
CA ARG A 479 -46.27 43.23 34.90
C ARG A 479 -46.63 43.65 36.34
N ASN A 480 -45.64 44.09 37.13
CA ASN A 480 -45.76 44.49 38.55
C ASN A 480 -46.08 43.35 39.53
N LYS A 481 -45.74 42.10 39.19
CA LYS A 481 -45.89 40.92 40.06
C LYS A 481 -44.54 40.51 40.66
N PRO A 482 -44.20 40.97 41.88
CA PRO A 482 -42.94 40.61 42.50
C PRO A 482 -42.84 39.10 42.82
N GLU A 483 -43.94 38.37 42.89
CA GLU A 483 -43.94 36.92 43.14
C GLU A 483 -43.51 36.06 41.92
N LEU A 484 -43.36 36.64 40.73
CA LEU A 484 -43.07 35.88 39.51
C LEU A 484 -41.73 35.12 39.57
N ILE A 485 -40.70 35.74 40.14
CA ILE A 485 -39.38 35.10 40.23
C ILE A 485 -39.41 33.85 41.13
N ASP A 486 -40.24 33.84 42.18
CA ASP A 486 -40.41 32.67 43.04
C ASP A 486 -41.10 31.53 42.29
N GLN A 487 -42.12 31.82 41.46
CA GLN A 487 -42.76 30.81 40.63
C GLN A 487 -41.79 30.19 39.61
N VAL A 488 -40.89 31.00 39.06
CA VAL A 488 -39.83 30.55 38.15
C VAL A 488 -38.82 29.68 38.91
N LYS A 489 -38.39 30.12 40.10
CA LYS A 489 -37.50 29.36 40.97
C LYS A 489 -38.08 28.00 41.35
N ASP A 490 -39.35 27.95 41.76
CA ASP A 490 -40.00 26.71 42.19
C ASP A 490 -40.05 25.68 41.05
N LYS A 491 -40.33 26.12 39.82
CA LYS A 491 -40.24 25.26 38.62
C LYS A 491 -38.83 24.75 38.35
N LEU A 492 -37.82 25.61 38.51
CA LEU A 492 -36.43 25.20 38.36
C LEU A 492 -36.02 24.22 39.48
N ILE A 493 -36.57 24.34 40.68
CA ILE A 493 -36.36 23.39 41.78
C ILE A 493 -36.96 22.03 41.46
N GLU A 494 -38.17 21.97 40.89
CA GLU A 494 -38.78 20.71 40.46
C GLU A 494 -37.91 19.96 39.44
N GLN A 495 -37.19 20.70 38.59
CA GLN A 495 -36.39 20.13 37.51
C GLN A 495 -34.93 19.84 37.90
N TYR A 496 -34.31 20.72 38.69
CA TYR A 496 -32.86 20.73 38.95
C TYR A 496 -32.48 20.68 40.43
N GLY A 497 -33.46 20.68 41.35
CA GLY A 497 -33.24 20.71 42.78
C GLY A 497 -32.96 22.11 43.32
N LEU A 498 -32.55 22.21 44.59
CA LEU A 498 -32.32 23.48 45.26
C LEU A 498 -31.17 24.29 44.61
N PRO A 499 -31.28 25.63 44.54
CA PRO A 499 -30.20 26.47 44.02
C PRO A 499 -28.94 26.35 44.88
N SER A 500 -27.78 26.41 44.22
CA SER A 500 -26.47 26.45 44.86
C SER A 500 -26.24 27.75 45.65
N HIS A 501 -26.80 28.86 45.17
CA HIS A 501 -26.73 30.16 45.84
C HIS A 501 -28.00 30.98 45.61
N SER A 502 -28.40 31.77 46.60
CA SER A 502 -29.58 32.66 46.56
C SER A 502 -29.21 34.00 47.17
N ILE A 503 -29.52 35.11 46.48
CA ILE A 503 -29.25 36.47 46.93
C ILE A 503 -30.53 37.29 46.89
N GLY A 504 -30.74 38.14 47.89
CA GLY A 504 -31.83 39.11 47.93
C GLY A 504 -33.13 38.55 48.50
N ASP A 505 -34.17 39.39 48.48
CA ASP A 505 -35.52 39.07 48.96
C ASP A 505 -36.55 39.46 47.88
N PRO A 506 -37.26 38.48 47.27
CA PRO A 506 -38.33 38.72 46.31
C PRO A 506 -39.46 39.61 46.80
N ALA A 507 -39.64 39.79 48.11
CA ALA A 507 -40.62 40.74 48.65
C ALA A 507 -40.08 42.18 48.73
N GLN A 508 -38.75 42.37 48.75
CA GLN A 508 -38.10 43.66 49.03
C GLN A 508 -37.39 44.31 47.83
N GLY A 509 -37.21 43.59 46.72
CA GLY A 509 -36.58 44.16 45.52
C GLY A 509 -35.83 43.13 44.69
N GLU A 510 -34.51 43.27 44.57
CA GLU A 510 -33.68 42.38 43.75
C GLU A 510 -33.63 40.96 44.34
N ALA A 511 -33.64 39.97 43.45
CA ALA A 511 -33.51 38.57 43.82
C ALA A 511 -32.82 37.78 42.70
N SER A 512 -31.94 36.86 43.08
CA SER A 512 -31.26 35.97 42.14
C SER A 512 -31.00 34.58 42.72
N TYR A 513 -31.11 33.57 41.87
CA TYR A 513 -30.95 32.15 42.18
C TYR A 513 -30.01 31.51 41.17
N HIS A 514 -29.04 30.76 41.66
CA HIS A 514 -27.96 30.20 40.85
C HIS A 514 -27.88 28.69 41.03
N TRP A 515 -27.78 27.94 39.93
CA TRP A 515 -27.51 26.50 39.91
C TRP A 515 -26.25 26.22 39.10
N ILE A 516 -25.45 25.26 39.54
CA ILE A 516 -24.37 24.66 38.76
C ILE A 516 -24.72 23.19 38.53
N LEU A 517 -25.00 22.83 37.27
CA LEU A 517 -25.46 21.49 36.91
C LEU A 517 -24.29 20.56 36.58
N LYS A 518 -24.58 19.25 36.50
CA LYS A 518 -23.58 18.20 36.30
C LYS A 518 -22.87 18.29 34.95
N ASP A 519 -23.52 18.86 33.95
CA ASP A 519 -22.97 19.11 32.62
C ASP A 519 -22.34 20.51 32.49
N ASN A 520 -22.00 21.12 33.63
CA ASN A 520 -21.39 22.45 33.77
C ASN A 520 -22.26 23.61 33.27
N ILE A 521 -23.53 23.39 32.92
CA ILE A 521 -24.43 24.50 32.64
C ILE A 521 -24.78 25.22 33.94
N MET A 522 -24.61 26.54 33.92
CA MET A 522 -25.04 27.43 34.99
C MET A 522 -26.44 27.93 34.66
N ILE A 523 -27.35 27.83 35.62
CA ILE A 523 -28.67 28.45 35.53
C ILE A 523 -28.70 29.66 36.45
N ASN A 524 -29.02 30.83 35.90
CA ASN A 524 -29.17 32.07 36.66
C ASN A 524 -30.59 32.61 36.46
N ALA A 525 -31.42 32.53 37.49
CA ALA A 525 -32.74 33.16 37.51
C ALA A 525 -32.67 34.44 38.34
N TYR A 526 -32.86 35.60 37.73
CA TYR A 526 -32.69 36.88 38.42
C TYR A 526 -33.65 37.96 37.97
N ARG A 527 -33.76 39.01 38.79
CA ARG A 527 -34.42 40.27 38.46
C ARG A 527 -33.72 41.44 39.15
N SER A 528 -33.89 42.64 38.62
CA SER A 528 -33.33 43.89 39.17
C SER A 528 -34.45 44.89 39.52
N TRP A 529 -34.28 45.71 40.55
CA TRP A 529 -35.30 46.67 40.95
C TRP A 529 -35.14 47.99 40.17
N PRO A 530 -36.21 48.67 39.73
CA PRO A 530 -37.64 48.42 39.98
C PRO A 530 -38.34 47.49 38.96
N ASP A 531 -37.60 46.81 38.09
CA ASP A 531 -38.17 45.95 37.06
C ASP A 531 -38.61 44.59 37.65
N THR A 532 -39.87 44.23 37.44
CA THR A 532 -40.38 42.91 37.88
C THR A 532 -40.10 41.81 36.85
N THR A 533 -39.48 42.14 35.72
CA THR A 533 -39.07 41.18 34.70
C THR A 533 -38.03 40.21 35.27
N THR A 534 -38.31 38.92 35.10
CA THR A 534 -37.42 37.84 35.51
C THR A 534 -36.71 37.29 34.29
N PHE A 535 -35.39 37.16 34.38
CA PHE A 535 -34.56 36.52 33.38
C PHE A 535 -34.17 35.13 33.89
N VAL A 536 -34.21 34.13 33.01
CA VAL A 536 -33.64 32.81 33.28
C VAL A 536 -32.60 32.54 32.21
N GLU A 537 -31.35 32.49 32.63
CA GLU A 537 -30.22 32.24 31.76
C GLU A 537 -29.68 30.83 31.98
N TYR A 538 -29.55 30.08 30.89
CA TYR A 538 -28.75 28.86 30.83
C TYR A 538 -27.45 29.22 30.13
N GLU A 539 -26.32 29.04 30.79
CA GLU A 539 -25.04 29.50 30.29
C GLU A 539 -23.98 28.43 30.47
N LEU A 540 -23.25 28.12 29.40
CA LEU A 540 -22.01 27.39 29.52
C LEU A 540 -20.91 28.36 29.95
N PRO A 541 -20.11 28.03 30.97
CA PRO A 541 -18.97 28.87 31.36
C PRO A 541 -18.09 29.09 30.14
N GLU A 542 -17.70 30.34 29.88
CA GLU A 542 -16.76 30.65 28.80
C GLU A 542 -15.55 29.74 28.97
N GLN A 543 -15.27 28.91 27.95
CA GLN A 543 -14.02 28.17 27.93
C GLN A 543 -12.92 29.21 27.87
N VAL A 544 -12.25 29.44 29.00
CA VAL A 544 -10.94 30.09 29.02
C VAL A 544 -10.10 29.27 28.05
N THR A 545 -9.87 29.84 26.88
CA THR A 545 -9.01 29.26 25.88
C THR A 545 -7.65 29.10 26.56
N ASN A 546 -7.26 27.84 26.79
CA ASN A 546 -5.96 27.48 27.31
C ASN A 546 -4.87 28.08 26.41
N GLN A 547 -4.41 29.28 26.76
CA GLN A 547 -3.04 29.70 26.49
C GLN A 547 -2.16 28.90 27.44
N TYR A 548 -1.75 27.71 27.01
CA TYR A 548 -0.49 27.13 27.48
C TYR A 548 0.64 28.01 26.93
N VAL A 549 0.88 29.15 27.56
CA VAL A 549 2.23 29.71 27.63
C VAL A 549 2.83 29.11 28.88
N VAL A 550 3.68 28.11 28.67
CA VAL A 550 4.64 27.64 29.65
C VAL A 550 5.47 28.85 30.06
N ASN A 551 5.15 29.43 31.22
CA ASN A 551 6.10 30.24 31.95
C ASN A 551 6.71 29.31 33.01
N GLU A 552 7.85 28.73 32.65
CA GLU A 552 8.81 28.23 33.63
C GLU A 552 9.15 29.37 34.59
N VAL A 553 9.01 29.11 35.88
CA VAL A 553 9.57 29.93 36.96
C VAL A 553 10.49 29.03 37.75
N GLU A 554 11.77 29.44 37.74
CA GLU A 554 12.98 29.00 38.47
C GLU A 554 13.64 27.66 38.09
#